data_AF-A0A4U7DE81-F1
#
_entry.id   AF-A0A4U7DE81-F1
#
_cell.length_a   1.000
_cell.length_b   1.000
_cell.length_c   1.000
_cell.angle_alpha   90.00
_cell.angle_beta   90.00
_cell.angle_gamma   90.00
#
_symmetry.space_group_name_H-M   'P 1'
#
loop_
_entity.id
_entity.type
_entity.pdbx_description
1 polymer ?
#
loop_
_entity_poly.entity_id
_entity_poly.type
_entity_poly.pdbx_seq_one_letter_code
_entity_poly.pdbx_strand_id
1 'polypeptide(L)'
;MDAAPSRRRPLRASAIRALAALAVVAPAAFLLGRAVGFWRVRLAVGKLLALLPEEGAPDHVRVLPPPADEYAGTVPTSPAETRAMLPDRGFSELIRAYFHAYERDGETVHEVGSFVHRPEGLTGDWQVHVRLFPAPDGSTEVWAHWERNPYVAPLAHLRMEGYDPARGERIAAELIDDL
;
A
#
# COMPACT_ATOMS: atom_id res chain seq x y z
N MET A 1 29.00 51.06 24.30
CA MET A 1 28.59 50.42 23.04
C MET A 1 28.58 48.93 23.34
N ASP A 2 27.51 48.45 23.97
CA ASP A 2 27.43 47.08 24.49
C ASP A 2 26.66 46.21 23.50
N ALA A 3 27.36 45.23 22.93
CA ALA A 3 26.77 44.23 22.06
C ALA A 3 25.94 43.23 22.88
N ALA A 4 24.67 43.09 22.53
CA ALA A 4 23.78 42.11 23.16
C ALA A 4 24.24 40.66 22.88
N PRO A 5 24.25 39.76 23.88
CA PRO A 5 24.62 38.38 23.65
C PRO A 5 23.51 37.64 22.88
N SER A 6 23.87 37.07 21.72
CA SER A 6 22.96 36.26 20.91
C SER A 6 22.55 35.00 21.69
N ARG A 7 21.26 34.89 22.05
CA ARG A 7 20.68 33.67 22.61
C ARG A 7 20.55 32.60 21.51
N ARG A 8 21.63 31.86 21.23
CA ARG A 8 21.52 30.59 20.50
C ARG A 8 20.91 29.56 21.46
N ARG A 9 19.61 29.27 21.32
CA ARG A 9 18.98 28.10 21.96
C ARG A 9 19.76 26.84 21.53
N PRO A 10 20.09 25.92 22.45
CA PRO A 10 20.87 24.74 22.08
C PRO A 10 19.99 23.82 21.24
N LEU A 11 20.29 23.75 19.94
CA LEU A 11 19.63 22.88 18.94
C LEU A 11 19.44 21.44 19.45
N ARG A 12 20.33 20.97 20.33
CA ARG A 12 20.28 19.64 20.96
C ARG A 12 19.04 19.39 21.82
N ALA A 13 18.58 20.36 22.61
CA ALA A 13 17.41 20.17 23.47
C ALA A 13 16.11 20.09 22.66
N SER A 14 16.04 20.81 21.54
CA SER A 14 14.92 20.74 20.60
C SER A 14 14.92 19.42 19.83
N ALA A 15 16.09 18.95 19.39
CA ALA A 15 16.23 17.68 18.70
C ALA A 15 15.85 16.49 19.58
N ILE A 16 16.26 16.47 20.86
CA ILE A 16 15.91 15.41 21.81
C ILE A 16 14.39 15.38 22.06
N ARG A 17 13.75 16.54 22.24
CA ARG A 17 12.29 16.61 22.40
C ARG A 17 11.54 16.17 21.15
N ALA A 18 12.04 16.52 19.97
CA ALA A 18 11.47 16.07 18.70
C ALA A 18 11.60 14.55 18.53
N LEU A 19 12.76 13.97 18.85
CA LEU A 19 12.98 12.52 18.82
C LEU A 19 12.09 11.78 19.83
N ALA A 20 11.97 12.30 21.05
CA ALA A 20 11.09 11.73 22.08
C ALA A 20 9.61 11.81 21.67
N ALA A 21 9.18 12.93 21.09
CA ALA A 21 7.83 13.06 20.55
C ALA A 21 7.59 12.06 19.41
N LEU A 22 8.55 11.92 18.48
CA LEU A 22 8.46 10.94 17.38
C LEU A 22 8.35 9.50 17.90
N ALA A 23 9.13 9.16 18.93
CA ALA A 23 9.13 7.84 19.56
C ALA A 23 7.80 7.47 20.25
N VAL A 24 6.97 8.45 20.60
CA VAL A 24 5.63 8.23 21.16
C VAL A 24 4.55 8.31 20.07
N VAL A 25 4.64 9.32 19.20
CA VAL A 25 3.64 9.58 18.16
C VAL A 25 3.63 8.48 17.11
N ALA A 26 4.79 8.00 16.65
CA ALA A 26 4.82 7.00 15.60
C ALA A 26 4.21 5.65 16.03
N PRO A 27 4.52 5.08 17.21
CA PRO A 27 3.83 3.88 17.69
C PRO A 27 2.34 4.12 17.95
N ALA A 28 1.95 5.27 18.52
CA ALA A 28 0.55 5.58 18.76
C ALA A 28 -0.24 5.68 17.44
N ALA A 29 0.32 6.36 16.43
CA ALA A 29 -0.28 6.44 15.09
C ALA A 29 -0.35 5.08 14.41
N PHE A 30 0.67 4.23 14.58
CA PHE A 30 0.67 2.86 14.06
C PHE A 30 -0.42 2.00 14.71
N LEU A 31 -0.55 2.05 16.04
CA LEU A 31 -1.58 1.31 16.78
C LEU A 31 -2.99 1.81 16.43
N LEU A 32 -3.19 3.12 16.31
CA LEU A 32 -4.45 3.70 15.85
C LEU A 32 -4.76 3.26 14.42
N GLY A 33 -3.77 3.28 13.53
CA GLY A 33 -3.91 2.81 12.16
C GLY A 33 -4.28 1.33 12.08
N ARG A 34 -3.68 0.46 12.91
CA ARG A 34 -4.10 -0.93 13.04
C ARG A 34 -5.53 -1.08 13.56
N ALA A 35 -5.93 -0.27 14.55
CA ALA A 35 -7.27 -0.34 15.13
C ALA A 35 -8.36 0.10 14.14
N VAL A 36 -8.08 1.11 13.31
CA VAL A 36 -8.99 1.60 12.27
C VAL A 36 -8.92 0.73 11.01
N GLY A 37 -7.78 0.09 10.75
CA GLY A 37 -7.44 -0.61 9.52
C GLY A 37 -6.79 0.34 8.52
N PHE A 38 -5.52 0.12 8.17
CA PHE A 38 -4.79 1.02 7.27
C PHE A 38 -5.45 1.10 5.89
N TRP A 39 -6.12 0.03 5.46
CA TRP A 39 -6.90 0.02 4.23
C TRP A 39 -7.99 1.12 4.21
N ARG A 40 -8.63 1.46 5.33
CA ARG A 40 -9.67 2.50 5.39
C ARG A 40 -9.07 3.89 5.16
N VAL A 41 -7.92 4.14 5.79
CA VAL A 41 -7.17 5.39 5.61
C VAL A 41 -6.70 5.50 4.16
N ARG A 42 -6.13 4.42 3.62
CA ARG A 42 -5.69 4.33 2.23
C ARG A 42 -6.82 4.56 1.24
N LEU A 43 -7.99 3.93 1.44
CA LEU A 43 -9.17 4.13 0.62
C LEU A 43 -9.67 5.58 0.67
N ALA A 44 -9.74 6.19 1.86
CA ALA A 44 -10.18 7.57 2.00
C ALA A 44 -9.22 8.55 1.30
N VAL A 45 -7.90 8.37 1.46
CA VAL A 45 -6.90 9.18 0.77
C VAL A 45 -6.95 8.94 -0.73
N GLY A 46 -7.05 7.68 -1.18
CA GLY A 46 -7.16 7.31 -2.59
C GLY A 46 -8.38 7.93 -3.26
N LYS A 47 -9.54 7.94 -2.59
CA LYS A 47 -10.75 8.67 -3.02
C LYS A 47 -10.49 10.15 -3.23
N LEU A 48 -9.79 10.80 -2.32
CA LEU A 48 -9.46 12.22 -2.45
C LEU A 48 -8.47 12.48 -3.59
N LEU A 49 -7.49 11.60 -3.77
CA LEU A 49 -6.53 11.69 -4.87
C LEU A 49 -7.20 11.48 -6.24
N ALA A 50 -8.19 10.59 -6.33
CA ALA A 50 -8.96 10.36 -7.55
C ALA A 50 -9.81 11.58 -7.98
N LEU A 51 -10.04 12.56 -7.10
CA LEU A 51 -10.70 13.82 -7.43
C LEU A 51 -9.74 14.87 -8.03
N LEU A 52 -8.42 14.62 -8.00
CA LEU A 52 -7.46 15.55 -8.56
C LEU A 52 -7.53 15.52 -10.09
N PRO A 53 -7.41 16.69 -10.76
CA PRO A 53 -7.31 16.72 -12.21
C PRO A 53 -6.10 15.91 -12.68
N GLU A 54 -6.27 15.11 -13.72
CA GLU A 54 -5.16 14.37 -14.31
C GLU A 54 -4.07 15.30 -14.85
N GLU A 55 -4.47 16.47 -15.35
CA GLU A 55 -3.54 17.50 -15.81
C GLU A 55 -2.90 18.22 -14.62
N GLY A 56 -1.58 18.04 -14.46
CA GLY A 56 -0.77 18.76 -13.46
C GLY A 56 -0.61 18.05 -12.12
N ALA A 57 -1.28 16.91 -11.89
CA ALA A 57 -1.01 16.06 -10.74
C ALA A 57 0.37 15.37 -10.92
N PRO A 58 1.28 15.42 -9.91
CA PRO A 58 2.52 14.67 -9.95
C PRO A 58 2.26 13.17 -10.13
N ASP A 59 3.07 12.48 -10.94
CA ASP A 59 2.88 11.05 -11.23
C ASP A 59 2.72 10.18 -9.99
N HIS A 60 3.40 10.54 -8.90
CA HIS A 60 3.37 9.76 -7.67
C HIS A 60 2.09 9.87 -6.84
N VAL A 61 1.17 10.77 -7.22
CA VAL A 61 -0.16 10.90 -6.59
C VAL A 61 -1.31 10.60 -7.55
N ARG A 62 -1.01 10.26 -8.81
CA ARG A 62 -2.03 9.88 -9.78
C ARG A 62 -2.63 8.54 -9.41
N VAL A 63 -3.96 8.45 -9.51
CA VAL A 63 -4.71 7.20 -9.37
C VAL A 63 -4.94 6.68 -10.78
N LEU A 64 -4.35 5.53 -11.08
CA LEU A 64 -4.40 4.91 -12.41
C LEU A 64 -5.09 3.55 -12.33
N PRO A 65 -5.66 3.05 -13.45
CA PRO A 65 -6.10 1.67 -13.49
C PRO A 65 -4.93 0.71 -13.24
N PRO A 66 -5.17 -0.44 -12.61
CA PRO A 66 -4.18 -1.50 -12.59
C PRO A 66 -3.91 -2.00 -14.02
N PRO A 67 -2.66 -2.32 -14.39
CA PRO A 67 -2.33 -3.00 -15.64
C PRO A 67 -3.15 -4.28 -15.84
N ALA A 68 -3.78 -4.42 -17.02
CA ALA A 68 -4.74 -5.49 -17.32
C ALA A 68 -4.17 -6.92 -17.14
N ASP A 69 -2.87 -7.09 -17.34
CA ASP A 69 -2.15 -8.35 -17.21
C ASP A 69 -1.87 -8.76 -15.76
N GLU A 70 -2.21 -7.90 -14.79
CA GLU A 70 -2.18 -8.26 -13.37
C GLU A 70 -3.48 -8.88 -12.84
N TYR A 71 -4.56 -8.92 -13.62
CA TYR A 71 -5.79 -9.55 -13.14
C TYR A 71 -5.56 -11.05 -12.91
N ALA A 72 -5.67 -11.49 -11.65
CA ALA A 72 -5.35 -12.86 -11.25
C ALA A 72 -6.60 -13.73 -11.10
N GLY A 73 -7.78 -13.13 -10.87
CA GLY A 73 -9.03 -13.85 -10.73
C GLY A 73 -10.00 -13.19 -9.76
N THR A 74 -11.05 -13.93 -9.40
CA THR A 74 -12.09 -13.47 -8.49
C THR A 74 -12.36 -14.55 -7.45
N VAL A 75 -12.19 -14.20 -6.17
CA VAL A 75 -12.51 -15.10 -5.06
C VAL A 75 -13.97 -14.90 -4.62
N PRO A 76 -14.71 -15.98 -4.30
CA PRO A 76 -16.15 -15.93 -4.02
C PRO A 76 -16.47 -15.43 -2.58
N THR A 77 -15.69 -14.49 -2.06
CA THR A 77 -15.86 -13.88 -0.74
C THR A 77 -15.89 -12.36 -0.85
N SER A 78 -16.54 -11.70 0.11
CA SER A 78 -16.56 -10.24 0.15
C SER A 78 -15.18 -9.67 0.42
N PRO A 79 -14.88 -8.41 0.01
CA PRO A 79 -13.58 -7.81 0.31
C PRO A 79 -13.24 -7.78 1.80
N ALA A 80 -14.24 -7.74 2.68
CA ALA A 80 -14.02 -7.80 4.12
C ALA A 80 -13.52 -9.18 4.58
N GLU A 81 -14.13 -10.25 4.07
CA GLU A 81 -13.72 -11.63 4.36
C GLU A 81 -12.35 -11.93 3.73
N THR A 82 -12.14 -11.54 2.47
CA THR A 82 -10.85 -11.70 1.77
C THR A 82 -9.72 -11.03 2.55
N ARG A 83 -9.91 -9.78 3.00
CA ARG A 83 -8.92 -9.09 3.85
C ARG A 83 -8.65 -9.80 5.17
N ALA A 84 -9.66 -10.41 5.78
CA ALA A 84 -9.53 -11.12 7.05
C ALA A 84 -8.77 -12.44 6.89
N MET A 85 -8.90 -13.12 5.76
CA MET A 85 -8.23 -14.38 5.45
C MET A 85 -6.74 -14.22 5.10
N LEU A 86 -6.39 -13.15 4.37
CA LEU A 86 -5.04 -12.95 3.83
C LEU A 86 -3.89 -13.06 4.86
N PRO A 87 -4.00 -12.52 6.10
CA PRO A 87 -2.99 -12.72 7.14
C PRO A 87 -2.68 -14.17 7.46
N ASP A 88 -3.71 -15.04 7.50
CA ASP A 88 -3.53 -16.47 7.77
C ASP A 88 -2.85 -17.19 6.60
N ARG A 89 -2.83 -16.57 5.41
CA ARG A 89 -2.09 -17.01 4.21
C ARG A 89 -0.70 -16.38 4.08
N GLY A 90 -0.22 -15.74 5.15
CA GLY A 90 1.10 -15.12 5.19
C GLY A 90 1.20 -13.81 4.42
N PHE A 91 0.08 -13.16 4.12
CA PHE A 91 0.07 -11.80 3.58
C PHE A 91 0.08 -10.76 4.70
N SER A 92 0.64 -9.59 4.42
CA SER A 92 0.61 -8.42 5.30
C SER A 92 0.10 -7.21 4.53
N GLU A 93 -0.63 -6.31 5.20
CA GLU A 93 -1.06 -5.04 4.56
C GLU A 93 0.17 -4.24 4.08
N LEU A 94 0.15 -3.84 2.81
CA LEU A 94 1.15 -2.95 2.22
C LEU A 94 0.59 -1.53 2.15
N ILE A 95 1.03 -0.70 3.09
CA ILE A 95 0.62 0.71 3.20
C ILE A 95 1.24 1.56 2.08
N ARG A 96 2.49 1.25 1.72
CA ARG A 96 3.28 2.01 0.73
C ARG A 96 3.20 1.34 -0.64
N ALA A 97 2.09 1.56 -1.33
CA ALA A 97 1.85 1.18 -2.71
C ALA A 97 1.14 2.32 -3.46
N TYR A 98 1.22 2.37 -4.78
CA TYR A 98 0.33 3.25 -5.57
C TYR A 98 -1.11 2.82 -5.40
N PHE A 99 -2.02 3.78 -5.27
CA PHE A 99 -3.45 3.52 -5.15
C PHE A 99 -4.06 3.42 -6.54
N HIS A 100 -4.86 2.38 -6.77
CA HIS A 100 -5.47 2.14 -8.07
C HIS A 100 -7.00 2.24 -8.01
N ALA A 101 -7.55 2.67 -9.13
CA ALA A 101 -8.97 2.69 -9.39
C ALA A 101 -9.19 2.59 -10.89
N TYR A 102 -10.32 2.02 -11.31
CA TYR A 102 -10.68 1.93 -12.71
C TYR A 102 -12.19 2.12 -12.88
N GLU A 103 -12.60 2.46 -14.10
CA GLU A 103 -14.02 2.62 -14.43
C GLU A 103 -14.66 1.28 -14.79
N ARG A 104 -15.84 1.02 -14.23
CA ARG A 104 -16.72 -0.09 -14.57
C ARG A 104 -18.16 0.40 -14.60
N ASP A 105 -18.85 0.20 -15.71
CA ASP A 105 -20.27 0.53 -15.84
C ASP A 105 -20.62 1.99 -15.47
N GLY A 106 -19.67 2.91 -15.69
CA GLY A 106 -19.82 4.33 -15.37
C GLY A 106 -19.59 4.69 -13.90
N GLU A 107 -19.12 3.74 -13.10
CA GLU A 107 -18.70 3.96 -11.71
C GLU A 107 -17.20 3.69 -11.55
N THR A 108 -16.54 4.55 -10.78
CA THR A 108 -15.14 4.33 -10.41
C THR A 108 -15.05 3.26 -9.31
N VAL A 109 -14.49 2.10 -9.65
CA VAL A 109 -14.16 1.03 -8.71
C VAL A 109 -12.80 1.31 -8.10
N HIS A 110 -12.72 1.28 -6.78
CA HIS A 110 -11.51 1.63 -6.05
C HIS A 110 -10.87 0.41 -5.40
N GLU A 111 -9.54 0.44 -5.29
CA GLU A 111 -8.81 -0.52 -4.50
C GLU A 111 -9.30 -0.46 -3.04
N VAL A 112 -9.65 -1.61 -2.48
CA VAL A 112 -10.12 -1.77 -1.09
C VAL A 112 -9.17 -2.63 -0.26
N GLY A 113 -8.00 -2.98 -0.80
CA GLY A 113 -6.98 -3.74 -0.10
C GLY A 113 -5.69 -3.81 -0.91
N SER A 114 -4.55 -3.71 -0.23
CA SER A 114 -3.22 -3.87 -0.81
C SER A 114 -2.39 -4.68 0.17
N PHE A 115 -1.94 -5.86 -0.26
CA PHE A 115 -1.33 -6.88 0.58
C PHE A 115 -0.13 -7.50 -0.10
N VAL A 116 0.85 -7.94 0.69
CA VAL A 116 2.07 -8.56 0.18
C VAL A 116 2.40 -9.82 0.94
N HIS A 117 2.81 -10.85 0.21
CA HIS A 117 3.46 -12.01 0.75
C HIS A 117 4.94 -12.00 0.35
N ARG A 118 5.81 -12.25 1.33
CA ARG A 118 7.27 -12.26 1.18
C ARG A 118 7.80 -13.65 1.57
N PRO A 119 8.12 -14.52 0.60
CA PRO A 119 8.56 -15.87 0.89
C PRO A 119 9.77 -15.92 1.82
N GLU A 120 10.73 -15.01 1.64
CA GLU A 120 11.95 -14.90 2.46
C GLU A 120 11.81 -13.87 3.61
N GLY A 121 10.59 -13.45 3.94
CA GLY A 121 10.31 -12.50 5.01
C GLY A 121 10.64 -11.04 4.67
N LEU A 122 10.69 -10.18 5.70
CA LEU A 122 10.77 -8.71 5.52
C LEU A 122 12.02 -8.23 4.76
N THR A 123 13.12 -8.98 4.87
CA THR A 123 14.41 -8.68 4.22
C THR A 123 14.63 -9.51 2.95
N GLY A 124 13.62 -10.23 2.47
CA GLY A 124 13.65 -10.90 1.18
C GLY A 124 13.70 -9.91 0.03
N ASP A 125 14.30 -10.32 -1.08
CA ASP A 125 14.49 -9.48 -2.26
C ASP A 125 13.19 -9.23 -3.04
N TRP A 126 12.20 -10.10 -2.84
CA TRP A 126 11.01 -10.16 -3.66
C TRP A 126 9.74 -10.30 -2.83
N GLN A 127 8.62 -9.97 -3.47
CA GLN A 127 7.29 -10.10 -2.91
C GLN A 127 6.29 -10.36 -4.03
N VAL A 128 5.20 -11.07 -3.71
CA VAL A 128 3.97 -10.97 -4.48
C VAL A 128 3.12 -9.87 -3.84
N HIS A 129 2.69 -8.91 -4.65
CA HIS A 129 1.76 -7.87 -4.25
C HIS A 129 0.39 -8.22 -4.83
N VAL A 130 -0.63 -8.22 -3.97
CA VAL A 130 -2.02 -8.38 -4.37
C VAL A 130 -2.83 -7.14 -4.00
N ARG A 131 -3.71 -6.74 -4.91
CA ARG A 131 -4.69 -5.67 -4.75
C ARG A 131 -6.08 -6.25 -4.84
N LEU A 132 -6.99 -5.71 -4.02
CA LEU A 132 -8.37 -6.18 -3.92
C LEU A 132 -9.32 -5.11 -4.43
N PHE A 133 -10.28 -5.51 -5.27
CA PHE A 133 -11.36 -4.66 -5.76
C PHE A 133 -12.71 -5.36 -5.55
N PRO A 134 -13.79 -4.63 -5.22
CA PRO A 134 -15.11 -5.22 -5.13
C PRO A 134 -15.63 -5.60 -6.53
N ALA A 135 -16.17 -6.81 -6.67
CA ALA A 135 -16.92 -7.22 -7.85
C ALA A 135 -18.43 -6.90 -7.69
N PRO A 136 -19.19 -6.81 -8.80
CA PRO A 136 -20.60 -6.43 -8.77
C PRO A 136 -21.51 -7.39 -8.00
N ASP A 137 -21.16 -8.67 -7.97
CA ASP A 137 -21.88 -9.74 -7.26
C ASP A 137 -21.52 -9.81 -5.76
N GLY A 138 -20.67 -8.90 -5.28
CA GLY A 138 -20.19 -8.87 -3.90
C GLY A 138 -18.95 -9.72 -3.65
N SER A 139 -18.43 -10.43 -4.65
CA SER A 139 -17.15 -11.14 -4.59
C SER A 139 -15.95 -10.18 -4.65
N THR A 140 -14.72 -10.70 -4.62
CA THR A 140 -13.50 -9.88 -4.63
C THR A 140 -12.64 -10.22 -5.83
N GLU A 141 -12.34 -9.22 -6.65
CA GLU A 141 -11.32 -9.32 -7.68
C GLU A 141 -9.93 -9.17 -7.05
N VAL A 142 -9.03 -10.07 -7.45
CA VAL A 142 -7.64 -10.08 -7.04
C VAL A 142 -6.78 -9.74 -8.24
N TRP A 143 -5.92 -8.75 -8.06
CA TRP A 143 -4.92 -8.34 -9.03
C TRP A 143 -3.56 -8.56 -8.41
N ALA A 144 -2.66 -9.27 -9.09
CA ALA A 144 -1.41 -9.74 -8.52
C ALA A 144 -0.22 -9.54 -9.46
N HIS A 145 0.93 -9.22 -8.87
CA HIS A 145 2.20 -9.20 -9.58
C HIS A 145 3.37 -9.57 -8.68
N TRP A 146 4.40 -10.14 -9.28
CA TRP A 146 5.69 -10.38 -8.63
C TRP A 146 6.60 -9.17 -8.82
N GLU A 147 7.19 -8.67 -7.74
CA GLU A 147 8.05 -7.48 -7.78
C GLU A 147 9.17 -7.51 -6.74
N ARG A 148 10.13 -6.62 -6.92
CA ARG A 148 11.17 -6.35 -5.92
C ARG A 148 10.54 -5.80 -4.64
N ASN A 149 10.98 -6.33 -3.50
CA ASN A 149 10.60 -5.81 -2.20
C ASN A 149 11.16 -4.39 -2.01
N PRO A 150 10.32 -3.37 -1.89
CA PRO A 150 10.78 -1.99 -1.81
C PRO A 150 11.44 -1.64 -0.46
N TYR A 151 11.42 -2.56 0.52
CA TYR A 151 12.20 -2.41 1.76
C TYR A 151 13.69 -2.72 1.58
N VAL A 152 14.03 -3.57 0.60
CA VAL A 152 15.40 -4.04 0.37
C VAL A 152 15.98 -3.43 -0.91
N ALA A 153 15.17 -3.37 -1.97
CA ALA A 153 15.60 -2.92 -3.29
C ALA A 153 14.69 -1.81 -3.86
N PRO A 154 14.58 -0.64 -3.19
CA PRO A 154 13.63 0.41 -3.58
C PRO A 154 13.86 0.97 -4.99
N LEU A 155 15.12 1.09 -5.42
CA LEU A 155 15.44 1.59 -6.77
C LEU A 155 15.07 0.57 -7.86
N ALA A 156 15.34 -0.72 -7.63
CA ALA A 156 14.99 -1.79 -8.54
C ALA A 156 13.46 -1.97 -8.64
N HIS A 157 12.76 -1.80 -7.52
CA HIS A 157 11.29 -1.77 -7.48
C HIS A 157 10.72 -0.62 -8.33
N LEU A 158 11.22 0.62 -8.16
CA LEU A 158 10.78 1.76 -8.96
C LEU A 158 11.07 1.60 -10.46
N ARG A 159 12.11 0.84 -10.81
CA ARG A 159 12.46 0.52 -12.20
C ARG A 159 11.71 -0.71 -12.75
N MET A 160 10.87 -1.35 -11.93
CA MET A 160 10.14 -2.58 -12.28
C MET A 160 11.09 -3.71 -12.72
N GLU A 161 12.28 -3.80 -12.13
CA GLU A 161 13.27 -4.83 -12.48
C GLU A 161 12.77 -6.23 -12.10
N GLY A 162 12.51 -7.07 -13.11
CA GLY A 162 11.98 -8.43 -12.93
C GLY A 162 10.53 -8.46 -12.45
N TYR A 163 9.79 -7.39 -12.71
CA TYR A 163 8.34 -7.33 -12.56
C TYR A 163 7.66 -8.37 -13.45
N ASP A 164 6.82 -9.22 -12.87
CA ASP A 164 6.22 -10.38 -13.56
C ASP A 164 4.78 -10.64 -13.05
N PRO A 165 3.76 -10.14 -13.76
CA PRO A 165 2.35 -10.37 -13.42
C PRO A 165 1.98 -11.85 -13.41
N ALA A 166 2.37 -12.61 -14.42
CA ALA A 166 2.02 -14.03 -14.53
C ALA A 166 2.60 -14.87 -13.39
N ARG A 167 3.80 -14.55 -12.90
CA ARG A 167 4.36 -15.16 -11.69
C ARG A 167 3.59 -14.74 -10.44
N GLY A 168 3.18 -13.47 -10.35
CA GLY A 168 2.35 -12.96 -9.27
C GLY A 168 1.02 -13.69 -9.19
N GLU A 169 0.33 -13.85 -10.32
CA GLU A 169 -0.90 -14.63 -10.46
C GLU A 169 -0.73 -16.06 -9.93
N ARG A 170 0.29 -16.80 -10.42
CA ARG A 170 0.52 -18.19 -9.97
C ARG A 170 0.71 -18.30 -8.46
N ILE A 171 1.53 -17.43 -7.88
CA ILE A 171 1.79 -17.44 -6.43
C ILE A 171 0.54 -17.02 -5.65
N ALA A 172 -0.24 -16.04 -6.16
CA ALA A 172 -1.50 -15.65 -5.54
C ALA A 172 -2.49 -16.81 -5.53
N ALA A 173 -2.66 -17.52 -6.66
CA ALA A 173 -3.52 -18.70 -6.78
C ALA A 173 -3.07 -19.88 -5.90
N GLU A 174 -1.76 -20.02 -5.67
CA GLU A 174 -1.22 -21.03 -4.73
C GLU A 174 -1.53 -20.71 -3.26
N LEU A 175 -1.66 -19.44 -2.88
CA LEU A 175 -1.77 -19.01 -1.48
C LEU A 175 -3.20 -18.62 -1.07
N ILE A 176 -4.01 -18.14 -2.00
CA ILE A 176 -5.38 -17.68 -1.80
C ILE A 176 -6.30 -18.77 -2.29
N ASP A 177 -7.06 -19.38 -1.37
CA ASP A 177 -8.04 -20.41 -1.75
C ASP A 177 -9.12 -19.80 -2.66
N ASP A 178 -9.60 -20.63 -3.60
CA ASP A 178 -10.68 -20.31 -4.53
C ASP A 178 -10.41 -19.11 -5.45
N LEU A 179 -9.13 -18.80 -5.70
CA LEU A 179 -8.67 -17.88 -6.74
C LEU A 179 -8.37 -18.64 -8.05
#